data_AF-A0A1Y3TS62-F1
#
_entry.id   AF-A0A1Y3TS62-F1
#
_cell.length_a   1.000
_cell.length_b   1.000
_cell.length_c   1.000
_cell.angle_alpha   90.00
_cell.angle_beta   90.00
_cell.angle_gamma   90.00
#
_symmetry.space_group_name_H-M   'P 1'
#
loop_
_entity.id
_entity.type
_entity.pdbx_description
1 polymer ?
#
loop_
_entity_poly.entity_id
_entity_poly.type
_entity_poly.pdbx_seq_one_letter_code
_entity_poly.pdbx_strand_id
1 'polypeptide(L)'
;MGKIKNITVRLNVAGQYYITVLVESENQTLPKTSKYIGGDLGLKSLLNLSDGCKEPINHFEDKYHKKLYHWEKLRSRRFLKAQQEIAWDHHNKVLVPRQLDDFKNYQKARIMVAKYRQKIVNQRLDQLQKFTTKLVKKYDIIVLEKLNTKGMMKNHHLAR
;
A
#
# COMPACT_ATOMS: atom_id res chain seq x y z
N MET A 1 3.60 -16.00 -26.26
CA MET A 1 2.47 -15.55 -25.41
C MET A 1 1.60 -16.76 -25.19
N GLY A 2 1.49 -17.27 -23.96
CA GLY A 2 0.67 -18.47 -23.69
C GLY A 2 -0.80 -18.13 -23.49
N LYS A 3 -1.57 -19.14 -23.09
CA LYS A 3 -3.03 -19.06 -22.97
C LYS A 3 -3.44 -18.21 -21.75
N ILE A 4 -4.45 -17.36 -21.92
CA ILE A 4 -5.05 -16.62 -20.80
C ILE A 4 -5.83 -17.61 -19.92
N LYS A 5 -5.51 -17.65 -18.63
CA LYS A 5 -6.21 -18.45 -17.63
C LYS A 5 -7.39 -17.71 -17.02
N ASN A 6 -7.13 -16.52 -16.50
CA ASN A 6 -8.12 -15.73 -15.77
C ASN A 6 -7.92 -14.23 -16.03
N ILE A 7 -9.03 -13.48 -16.07
CA ILE A 7 -9.02 -12.02 -16.10
C ILE A 7 -9.77 -11.53 -14.86
N THR A 8 -9.11 -10.71 -14.04
CA THR A 8 -9.74 -10.08 -12.88
C THR A 8 -9.82 -8.57 -13.11
N VAL A 9 -11.05 -8.02 -13.07
CA VAL A 9 -11.30 -6.58 -13.13
C VAL A 9 -11.61 -6.08 -11.72
N ARG A 10 -10.92 -5.03 -11.27
CA ARG A 10 -11.13 -4.40 -9.95
C ARG A 10 -11.26 -2.90 -10.11
N LEU A 11 -12.25 -2.30 -9.45
CA LEU A 11 -12.37 -0.87 -9.25
C LEU A 11 -11.99 -0.54 -7.81
N ASN A 12 -11.00 0.34 -7.61
CA ASN A 12 -10.64 0.78 -6.27
C ASN A 12 -11.48 1.97 -5.80
N VAL A 13 -11.41 2.28 -4.50
CA VAL A 13 -12.11 3.42 -3.88
C VAL A 13 -11.68 4.77 -4.48
N ALA A 14 -10.49 4.83 -5.09
CA ALA A 14 -10.01 6.03 -5.76
C ALA A 14 -10.61 6.23 -7.17
N GLY A 15 -11.42 5.28 -7.68
CA GLY A 15 -12.06 5.32 -8.99
C GLY A 15 -11.18 4.80 -10.13
N GLN A 16 -10.15 4.01 -9.83
CA GLN A 16 -9.21 3.45 -10.82
C GLN A 16 -9.56 2.01 -11.14
N TYR A 17 -9.64 1.70 -12.42
CA TYR A 17 -9.81 0.33 -12.93
C TYR A 17 -8.45 -0.36 -13.05
N TYR A 18 -8.39 -1.58 -12.55
CA TYR A 18 -7.27 -2.50 -12.71
C TYR A 18 -7.76 -3.76 -13.42
N ILE A 19 -7.05 -4.14 -14.48
CA ILE A 19 -7.27 -5.40 -15.17
C ILE A 19 -6.01 -6.24 -14.96
N THR A 20 -6.16 -7.37 -14.28
CA THR A 20 -5.08 -8.35 -14.10
C THR A 20 -5.36 -9.55 -14.98
N VAL A 21 -4.45 -9.82 -15.91
CA VAL A 21 -4.53 -10.96 -16.83
C VAL A 21 -3.52 -12.01 -16.37
N LEU A 22 -4.02 -13.18 -15.97
CA LEU A 22 -3.19 -14.33 -15.67
C LEU A 22 -2.99 -15.13 -16.95
N VAL A 23 -1.74 -15.27 -17.38
CA VAL A 23 -1.37 -15.95 -18.63
C VAL A 23 -0.39 -17.07 -18.30
N GLU A 24 -0.50 -18.20 -19.00
CA GLU A 24 0.54 -19.21 -19.00
C GLU A 24 1.79 -18.67 -19.71
N SER A 25 2.95 -18.79 -19.09
CA SER A 25 4.22 -18.45 -19.70
C SER A 25 5.27 -19.43 -19.24
N GLU A 26 6.20 -19.74 -20.13
CA GLU A 26 7.43 -20.42 -19.77
C GLU A 26 8.28 -19.50 -18.89
N ASN A 27 8.98 -20.09 -17.91
CA ASN A 27 9.85 -19.35 -17.01
C ASN A 27 11.10 -18.89 -17.76
N GLN A 28 11.36 -17.58 -17.77
CA GLN A 28 12.61 -17.04 -18.30
C GLN A 28 13.73 -17.29 -17.29
N THR A 29 14.69 -18.14 -17.64
CA THR A 29 15.89 -18.36 -16.83
C THR A 29 16.90 -17.25 -17.08
N LEU A 30 17.38 -16.62 -16.01
CA LEU A 30 18.49 -15.67 -16.09
C LEU A 30 19.83 -16.43 -16.15
N PRO A 31 20.87 -15.86 -16.80
CA PRO A 31 22.21 -16.46 -16.77
C PRO A 31 22.75 -16.50 -15.34
N LYS A 32 23.43 -17.59 -14.98
CA LYS A 32 24.01 -17.76 -13.64
C LYS A 32 25.12 -16.73 -13.42
N THR A 33 25.07 -16.04 -12.29
CA THR A 33 26.09 -15.08 -11.85
C THR A 33 27.09 -15.68 -10.86
N SER A 34 26.79 -16.83 -10.26
CA SER A 34 27.55 -17.51 -9.20
C SER A 34 27.84 -16.63 -7.97
N LYS A 35 27.07 -15.55 -7.79
CA LYS A 35 27.24 -14.59 -6.69
C LYS A 35 26.15 -14.81 -5.65
N TYR A 36 26.53 -14.67 -4.39
CA TYR A 36 25.63 -14.70 -3.25
C TYR A 36 25.70 -13.39 -2.48
N ILE A 37 24.60 -13.03 -1.83
CA ILE A 37 24.52 -11.84 -0.98
C ILE A 37 23.71 -12.12 0.27
N GLY A 38 24.21 -11.65 1.41
CA GLY A 38 23.46 -11.59 2.67
C GLY A 38 22.88 -10.19 2.87
N GLY A 39 21.69 -10.10 3.45
CA GLY A 39 21.04 -8.83 3.73
C GLY A 39 20.31 -8.79 5.07
N ASP A 40 20.51 -7.70 5.81
CA ASP A 40 19.81 -7.38 7.05
C ASP A 40 18.70 -6.35 6.78
N LEU A 41 17.48 -6.64 7.26
CA LEU A 41 16.31 -5.78 7.14
C LEU A 41 16.20 -4.87 8.37
N GLY A 42 16.23 -3.55 8.16
CA GLY A 42 16.23 -2.57 9.24
C GLY A 42 15.04 -1.60 9.25
N LEU A 43 14.99 -0.77 10.31
CA LEU A 43 14.07 0.38 10.41
C LEU A 43 14.71 1.71 9.99
N LYS A 44 16.04 1.77 9.87
CA LYS A 44 16.77 2.97 9.38
C LYS A 44 17.02 2.90 7.87
N SER A 45 17.28 1.70 7.39
CA SER A 45 17.44 1.35 5.99
C SER A 45 16.62 0.10 5.73
N LEU A 46 16.03 0.01 4.55
CA LEU A 46 15.13 -1.05 4.17
C LEU A 46 15.88 -2.37 4.11
N LEU A 47 17.07 -2.36 3.50
CA LEU A 47 17.95 -3.51 3.42
C LEU A 47 19.42 -3.05 3.43
N ASN A 48 20.23 -3.66 4.29
CA ASN A 48 21.68 -3.52 4.30
C ASN A 48 22.28 -4.80 3.74
N LEU A 49 22.96 -4.72 2.60
CA LEU A 49 23.60 -5.86 1.97
C LEU A 49 25.06 -6.00 2.41
N SER A 50 25.58 -7.23 2.39
CA SER A 50 26.97 -7.54 2.75
C SER A 50 28.00 -6.93 1.79
N ASP A 51 27.59 -6.47 0.60
CA ASP A 51 28.43 -5.73 -0.35
C ASP A 51 28.52 -4.23 -0.02
N GLY A 52 27.94 -3.80 1.10
CA GLY A 52 27.92 -2.42 1.56
C GLY A 52 26.80 -1.57 0.94
N CYS A 53 25.99 -2.13 0.02
CA CYS A 53 24.85 -1.42 -0.55
C CYS A 53 23.73 -1.30 0.50
N LYS A 54 23.22 -0.08 0.69
CA LYS A 54 22.13 0.21 1.61
C LYS A 54 20.95 0.75 0.82
N GLU A 55 19.84 0.04 0.86
CA GLU A 55 18.59 0.51 0.29
C GLU A 55 17.87 1.39 1.32
N PRO A 56 17.63 2.68 1.04
CA PRO A 56 17.01 3.59 2.01
C PRO A 56 15.51 3.33 2.14
N ILE A 57 14.98 3.65 3.32
CA ILE A 57 13.52 3.78 3.48
C ILE A 57 13.13 5.16 2.97
N ASN A 58 12.46 5.21 1.82
CA ASN A 58 11.92 6.46 1.32
C ASN A 58 10.60 6.79 2.02
N HIS A 59 10.59 7.91 2.76
CA HIS A 59 9.40 8.42 3.42
C HIS A 59 8.49 9.15 2.43
N PHE A 60 7.93 8.40 1.46
CA PHE A 60 6.97 8.93 0.47
C PHE A 60 5.74 9.59 1.12
N GLU A 61 5.42 9.19 2.34
CA GLU A 61 4.34 9.76 3.15
C GLU A 61 4.58 11.23 3.48
N ASP A 62 5.82 11.65 3.72
CA ASP A 62 6.15 13.03 4.13
C ASP A 62 5.69 14.05 3.07
N LYS A 63 5.85 13.70 1.79
CA LYS A 63 5.40 14.50 0.64
C LYS A 63 3.90 14.78 0.67
N TYR A 64 3.11 13.83 1.19
CA TYR A 64 1.65 13.92 1.22
C TYR A 64 1.09 14.14 2.62
N HIS A 65 1.92 14.15 3.66
CA HIS A 65 1.51 14.13 5.07
C HIS A 65 0.50 15.22 5.41
N LYS A 66 0.80 16.49 5.09
CA LYS A 66 -0.11 17.62 5.36
C LYS A 66 -1.46 17.46 4.67
N LYS A 67 -1.47 16.98 3.41
CA LYS A 67 -2.69 16.78 2.62
C LYS A 67 -3.48 15.58 3.14
N LEU A 68 -2.80 14.47 3.41
CA LEU A 68 -3.40 13.25 3.95
C LEU A 68 -4.05 13.54 5.30
N TYR A 69 -3.31 14.15 6.23
CA TYR A 69 -3.82 14.54 7.55
C TYR A 69 -5.05 15.45 7.46
N HIS A 70 -5.02 16.47 6.59
CA HIS A 70 -6.16 17.35 6.37
C HIS A 70 -7.42 16.58 5.93
N TRP A 71 -7.29 15.70 4.94
CA TRP A 71 -8.41 14.91 4.44
C TRP A 71 -8.88 13.82 5.41
N GLU A 72 -7.99 13.23 6.19
CA GLU A 72 -8.33 12.27 7.25
C GLU A 72 -9.12 12.94 8.37
N LYS A 73 -8.70 14.15 8.78
CA LYS A 73 -9.42 14.97 9.77
C LYS A 73 -10.81 15.35 9.26
N LEU A 74 -10.94 15.78 8.01
CA LEU A 74 -12.23 16.07 7.39
C LEU A 74 -13.11 14.82 7.28
N ARG A 75 -12.54 13.70 6.85
CA ARG A 75 -13.24 12.42 6.72
C ARG A 75 -13.81 11.98 8.08
N SER A 76 -13.00 12.00 9.13
CA SER A 76 -13.42 11.61 10.49
C SER A 76 -14.56 12.51 11.01
N ARG A 77 -14.40 13.83 10.92
CA ARG A 77 -15.44 14.78 11.37
C ARG A 77 -16.75 14.63 10.60
N ARG A 78 -16.67 14.46 9.27
CA ARG A 78 -17.87 14.32 8.42
C ARG A 78 -18.53 12.96 8.60
N PHE A 79 -17.77 11.92 8.90
CA PHE A 79 -18.29 10.60 9.21
C PHE A 79 -19.14 10.61 10.48
N LEU A 80 -18.64 11.25 11.55
CA LEU A 80 -19.39 11.38 12.80
C LEU A 80 -20.71 12.13 12.60
N LYS A 81 -20.68 13.24 11.86
CA LYS A 81 -21.90 13.99 11.52
C LYS A 81 -22.89 13.15 10.71
N ALA A 82 -22.40 12.43 9.70
CA ALA A 82 -23.22 11.52 8.91
C ALA A 82 -23.88 10.45 9.78
N GLN A 83 -23.13 9.83 10.70
CA GLN A 83 -23.68 8.85 11.63
C GLN A 83 -24.77 9.43 12.54
N GLN A 84 -24.59 10.66 13.04
CA GLN A 84 -25.61 11.34 13.85
C GLN A 84 -26.89 11.61 13.06
N GLU A 85 -26.77 12.08 11.83
CA GLU A 85 -27.92 12.33 10.95
C GLU A 85 -28.65 11.04 10.57
N ILE A 86 -27.91 9.97 10.26
CA ILE A 86 -28.48 8.64 10.01
C ILE A 86 -29.22 8.14 11.26
N ALA A 87 -28.62 8.26 12.44
CA ALA A 87 -29.25 7.85 13.70
C ALA A 87 -30.53 8.65 14.00
N TRP A 88 -30.53 9.95 13.69
CA TRP A 88 -31.72 10.81 13.82
C TRP A 88 -32.83 10.37 12.85
N ASP A 89 -32.53 10.04 11.60
CA ASP A 89 -33.52 9.54 10.64
C ASP A 89 -34.17 8.24 11.12
N HIS A 90 -33.35 7.32 11.63
CA HIS A 90 -33.83 6.06 12.22
C HIS A 90 -34.70 6.29 13.44
N HIS A 91 -34.29 7.19 14.35
CA HIS A 91 -35.07 7.54 15.54
C HIS A 91 -36.45 8.10 15.16
N ASN A 92 -36.52 8.99 14.18
CA ASN A 92 -37.76 9.62 13.74
C ASN A 92 -38.56 8.79 12.72
N LYS A 93 -38.12 7.56 12.42
CA LYS A 93 -38.80 6.62 11.50
C LYS A 93 -39.10 7.26 10.13
N VAL A 94 -38.13 8.02 9.60
CA VAL A 94 -38.23 8.58 8.25
C VAL A 94 -38.42 7.42 7.26
N LEU A 95 -39.35 7.59 6.30
CA LEU A 95 -39.73 6.54 5.33
C LEU A 95 -38.52 5.97 4.58
N VAL A 96 -37.56 6.83 4.24
CA VAL A 96 -36.28 6.46 3.61
C VAL A 96 -35.16 7.14 4.40
N PRO A 97 -34.54 6.45 5.38
CA PRO A 97 -33.43 7.02 6.15
C PRO A 97 -32.19 7.15 5.27
N ARG A 98 -31.48 8.27 5.42
CA ARG A 98 -30.23 8.52 4.69
C ARG A 98 -29.20 7.44 4.99
N GLN A 99 -28.32 7.19 4.04
CA GLN A 99 -27.20 6.26 4.12
C GLN A 99 -25.89 7.01 3.94
N LEU A 100 -24.76 6.37 4.29
CA LEU A 100 -23.43 7.00 4.16
C LEU A 100 -23.12 7.51 2.74
N ASP A 101 -23.70 6.91 1.71
CA ASP A 101 -23.51 7.30 0.32
C ASP A 101 -24.22 8.61 -0.06
N ASP A 102 -25.24 9.02 0.69
CA ASP A 102 -25.94 10.31 0.50
C ASP A 102 -25.07 11.50 0.93
N PHE A 103 -24.07 11.27 1.78
CA PHE A 103 -23.20 12.31 2.32
C PHE A 103 -22.04 12.66 1.37
N LYS A 104 -22.34 13.40 0.29
CA LYS A 104 -21.37 13.80 -0.75
C LYS A 104 -20.05 14.38 -0.21
N ASN A 105 -20.11 15.17 0.86
CA ASN A 105 -18.91 15.76 1.48
C ASN A 105 -18.03 14.74 2.22
N TYR A 106 -18.64 13.74 2.87
CA TYR A 106 -17.92 12.62 3.46
C TYR A 106 -17.31 11.75 2.35
N GLN A 107 -18.07 11.44 1.32
CA GLN A 107 -17.65 10.65 0.16
C GLN A 107 -16.43 11.27 -0.54
N LYS A 108 -16.45 12.59 -0.77
CA LYS A 108 -15.30 13.33 -1.30
C LYS A 108 -14.06 13.15 -0.42
N ALA A 109 -14.20 13.29 0.90
CA ALA A 109 -13.06 13.12 1.82
C ALA A 109 -12.54 11.66 1.82
N ARG A 110 -13.44 10.67 1.81
CA ARG A 110 -13.11 9.24 1.71
C ARG A 110 -12.28 8.93 0.46
N ILE A 111 -12.71 9.43 -0.70
CA ILE A 111 -12.00 9.25 -1.98
C ILE A 111 -10.64 9.96 -1.97
N MET A 112 -10.55 11.17 -1.42
CA MET A 112 -9.27 11.90 -1.36
C MET A 112 -8.24 11.19 -0.49
N VAL A 113 -8.64 10.68 0.67
CA VAL A 113 -7.75 9.84 1.52
C VAL A 113 -7.28 8.61 0.74
N ALA A 114 -8.19 7.90 0.07
CA ALA A 114 -7.85 6.73 -0.74
C ALA A 114 -6.84 7.06 -1.85
N LYS A 115 -7.03 8.19 -2.56
CA LYS A 115 -6.11 8.65 -3.61
C LYS A 115 -4.69 8.91 -3.09
N TYR A 116 -4.54 9.58 -1.95
CA TYR A 116 -3.19 9.82 -1.39
C TYR A 116 -2.53 8.54 -0.90
N ARG A 117 -3.27 7.69 -0.18
CA ARG A 117 -2.75 6.38 0.27
C ARG A 117 -2.32 5.52 -0.93
N GLN A 118 -3.11 5.49 -2.00
CA GLN A 118 -2.75 4.75 -3.21
C GLN A 118 -1.47 5.27 -3.86
N LYS A 119 -1.25 6.59 -3.90
CA LYS A 119 0.00 7.17 -4.42
C LYS A 119 1.22 6.72 -3.63
N ILE A 120 1.14 6.73 -2.30
CA ILE A 120 2.20 6.27 -1.40
C ILE A 120 2.48 4.78 -1.64
N VAL A 121 1.44 3.95 -1.70
CA VAL A 121 1.57 2.50 -1.97
C VAL A 121 2.22 2.25 -3.32
N ASN A 122 1.81 2.94 -4.38
CA ASN A 122 2.38 2.78 -5.71
C ASN A 122 3.87 3.15 -5.74
N GLN A 123 4.29 4.20 -5.02
CA GLN A 123 5.69 4.60 -4.93
C GLN A 123 6.54 3.58 -4.15
N ARG A 124 6.00 3.06 -3.05
CA ARG A 124 6.65 1.96 -2.29
C ARG A 124 6.82 0.71 -3.14
N LEU A 125 5.77 0.32 -3.87
CA LEU A 125 5.82 -0.84 -4.77
C LEU A 125 6.82 -0.66 -5.91
N ASP A 126 6.87 0.53 -6.52
CA ASP A 126 7.83 0.84 -7.59
C ASP A 126 9.29 0.72 -7.10
N GLN A 127 9.59 1.29 -5.93
CA GLN A 127 10.91 1.15 -5.32
C GLN A 127 11.25 -0.33 -5.07
N LEU A 128 10.35 -1.08 -4.43
CA LEU A 128 10.56 -2.49 -4.13
C LEU A 128 10.75 -3.32 -5.40
N GLN A 129 9.96 -3.08 -6.43
CA GLN A 129 10.05 -3.83 -7.69
C GLN A 129 11.38 -3.57 -8.39
N LYS A 130 11.81 -2.31 -8.47
CA LYS A 130 13.11 -1.95 -9.07
C LYS A 130 14.27 -2.58 -8.30
N PHE A 131 14.21 -2.51 -6.98
CA PHE A 131 15.25 -3.04 -6.11
C PHE A 131 15.35 -4.57 -6.18
N THR A 132 14.24 -5.29 -6.04
CA THR A 132 14.19 -6.76 -6.15
C THR A 132 14.62 -7.24 -7.53
N THR A 133 14.20 -6.55 -8.59
CA THR A 133 14.65 -6.85 -9.96
C THR A 133 16.17 -6.70 -10.10
N LYS A 134 16.75 -5.65 -9.49
CA LYS A 134 18.20 -5.44 -9.48
C LYS A 134 18.93 -6.56 -8.72
N LEU A 135 18.38 -7.00 -7.58
CA LEU A 135 18.96 -8.08 -6.78
C LEU A 135 18.98 -9.41 -7.55
N VAL A 136 17.82 -9.84 -8.07
CA VAL A 136 17.67 -11.11 -8.79
C VAL A 136 18.52 -11.16 -10.07
N LYS A 137 18.80 -10.01 -10.70
CA LYS A 137 19.71 -9.94 -11.85
C LYS A 137 21.20 -10.00 -11.49
N LYS A 138 21.58 -9.66 -10.26
CA LYS A 138 22.99 -9.54 -9.84
C LYS A 138 23.46 -10.75 -9.02
N TYR A 139 22.56 -11.43 -8.33
CA TYR A 139 22.85 -12.49 -7.37
C TYR A 139 21.97 -13.71 -7.63
N ASP A 140 22.59 -14.89 -7.60
CA ASP A 140 21.89 -16.17 -7.72
C ASP A 140 21.33 -16.63 -6.38
N ILE A 141 22.01 -16.30 -5.28
CA ILE A 141 21.59 -16.66 -3.91
C ILE A 141 21.46 -15.37 -3.09
N ILE A 142 20.27 -15.18 -2.49
CA ILE A 142 19.97 -14.04 -1.63
C ILE A 142 19.53 -14.59 -0.28
N VAL A 143 20.30 -14.30 0.76
CA VAL A 143 19.99 -14.70 2.14
C VAL A 143 19.52 -13.46 2.90
N LEU A 144 18.34 -13.53 3.51
CA LEU A 144 17.76 -12.43 4.28
C LEU A 144 17.48 -12.87 5.70
N GLU A 145 17.77 -11.99 6.66
CA GLU A 145 17.40 -12.22 8.05
C GLU A 145 15.89 -12.03 8.27
N LYS A 146 15.34 -12.80 9.21
CA LYS A 146 13.91 -12.71 9.56
C LYS A 146 13.70 -11.61 10.59
N LEU A 147 13.19 -10.47 10.14
CA LEU A 147 12.82 -9.38 11.04
C LEU A 147 11.57 -9.74 11.88
N ASN A 148 11.68 -9.68 13.21
CA ASN A 148 10.53 -9.86 14.12
C ASN A 148 9.64 -8.61 14.17
N THR A 149 8.95 -8.34 13.06
CA THR A 149 8.09 -7.16 12.89
C THR A 149 6.97 -7.09 13.94
N LYS A 150 6.38 -8.23 14.33
CA LYS A 150 5.33 -8.28 15.36
C LYS A 150 5.85 -7.81 16.73
N GLY A 151 7.05 -8.23 17.13
CA GLY A 151 7.68 -7.78 18.37
C GLY A 151 8.00 -6.28 18.32
N MET A 152 8.47 -5.79 17.18
CA MET A 152 8.85 -4.39 16.99
C MET A 152 7.64 -3.46 17.00
N MET A 153 6.52 -3.87 16.41
CA MET A 153 5.26 -3.10 16.42
C MET A 153 4.62 -2.99 17.82
N LYS A 154 4.89 -3.93 18.73
CA LYS A 154 4.41 -3.86 20.11
C LYS A 154 5.19 -2.85 20.95
N ASN A 155 6.41 -2.50 20.55
CA ASN A 155 7.22 -1.53 21.25
C ASN A 155 6.95 -0.13 20.69
N HIS A 156 6.21 0.70 21.41
CA HIS A 156 5.82 2.06 20.99
C HIS A 156 7.01 3.00 20.69
N HIS A 157 8.21 2.70 21.20
CA HIS A 157 9.42 3.47 20.86
C HIS A 157 9.99 3.10 19.47
N LEU A 158 9.66 1.91 18.96
CA LEU A 158 10.09 1.41 17.66
C LEU A 158 8.95 1.42 16.62
N ALA A 159 7.70 1.44 17.07
CA ALA A 159 6.52 1.58 16.23
C ALA A 159 6.31 3.07 15.89
N ARG A 160 6.50 3.43 14.62
CA ARG A 160 6.18 4.74 14.09
C ARG A 160 5.08 4.62 13.04
#